data_AF-A0A514C3M0-F1
#
_entry.id   AF-A0A514C3M0-F1
#
_cell.length_a   1.000
_cell.length_b   1.000
_cell.length_c   1.000
_cell.angle_alpha   90.00
_cell.angle_beta   90.00
_cell.angle_gamma   90.00
#
_symmetry.space_group_name_H-M   'P 1'
#
loop_
_entity.id
_entity.type
_entity.pdbx_description
1 polymer ?
#
loop_
_entity_poly.entity_id
_entity_poly.type
_entity_poly.pdbx_seq_one_letter_code
_entity_poly.pdbx_strand_id
1 'polypeptide(L)'
;MVAFNFNVYGHDFERGLMILRDSLTAAMAALDQQRERISAEYDAYKAALERGEPPVGERDEESGAWVWEQSQFFDYDLELIEETKNALRKTHATAIYHHWERVIRSWTGAHGRETHDELAAKAVEKGQGIADRLKVISHLNNALKHNSQRFGPLLLEAWPEVFPEGFADLVERRREEAAQRQANGLGSGEFWPDWFDAITLTDAHVDEIFVATRASGPRAHVP
;
A
#
# COMPACT_ATOMS: atom_id res chain seq x y z
N MET A 1 18.82 37.43 24.76
CA MET A 1 18.39 37.10 23.39
C MET A 1 17.90 35.66 23.46
N VAL A 2 16.60 35.40 23.31
CA VAL A 2 16.05 34.03 23.37
C VAL A 2 16.29 33.39 22.00
N ALA A 3 16.92 32.22 21.95
CA ALA A 3 17.11 31.48 20.71
C ALA A 3 15.75 31.07 20.15
N PHE A 4 15.49 31.39 18.88
CA PHE A 4 14.26 31.00 18.21
C PHE A 4 14.41 29.53 17.75
N ASN A 5 14.03 28.58 18.61
CA ASN A 5 14.16 27.13 18.37
C ASN A 5 13.05 26.57 17.46
N PHE A 6 12.72 27.28 16.39
CA PHE A 6 11.68 26.89 15.43
C PHE A 6 12.26 26.61 14.06
N ASN A 7 11.98 25.42 13.53
CA ASN A 7 12.34 25.00 12.19
C ASN A 7 11.08 24.86 11.34
N VAL A 8 10.88 25.79 10.40
CA VAL A 8 9.70 25.80 9.50
C VAL A 8 9.58 24.51 8.69
N TYR A 9 10.69 23.92 8.24
CA TYR A 9 10.67 22.65 7.50
C TYR A 9 10.17 21.50 8.37
N GLY A 10 10.52 21.52 9.66
CA GLY A 10 10.02 20.53 10.61
C GLY A 10 8.54 20.69 10.90
N HIS A 11 8.07 21.93 11.06
CA HIS A 11 6.64 22.22 11.19
C HIS A 11 5.84 21.71 9.98
N ASP A 12 6.29 22.06 8.76
CA ASP A 12 5.60 21.67 7.53
C ASP A 12 5.66 20.15 7.29
N PHE A 13 6.78 19.52 7.66
CA PHE A 13 6.92 18.07 7.63
C PHE A 13 5.88 17.40 8.54
N GLU A 14 5.88 17.74 9.82
CA GLU A 14 5.01 17.12 10.83
C GLU A 14 3.54 17.40 10.52
N ARG A 15 3.19 18.63 10.12
CA ARG A 15 1.82 18.98 9.75
C ARG A 15 1.35 18.24 8.50
N GLY A 16 2.19 18.16 7.47
CA GLY A 16 1.87 17.43 6.24
C GLY A 16 1.67 15.93 6.49
N LEU A 17 2.50 15.31 7.34
CA LEU A 17 2.31 13.92 7.75
C LEU A 17 0.99 13.71 8.49
N MET A 18 0.64 14.59 9.43
CA MET A 18 -0.64 14.49 10.14
C MET A 18 -1.82 14.58 9.18
N ILE A 19 -1.80 15.53 8.25
CA ILE A 19 -2.87 15.67 7.25
C ILE A 19 -3.02 14.39 6.39
N LEU A 20 -1.92 13.80 5.96
CA LEU A 20 -1.94 12.53 5.20
C LEU A 20 -2.48 11.36 6.02
N ARG A 21 -2.18 11.31 7.32
CA ARG A 21 -2.72 10.27 8.21
C ARG A 21 -4.23 10.46 8.42
N ASP A 22 -4.64 11.68 8.75
CA ASP A 22 -6.03 12.03 9.00
C ASP A 22 -6.91 11.77 7.75
N SER A 23 -6.39 12.06 6.55
CA SER A 23 -7.10 11.79 5.30
C SER A 23 -7.29 10.29 5.06
N LEU A 24 -6.28 9.46 5.33
CA LEU A 24 -6.43 8.01 5.23
C LEU A 24 -7.43 7.49 6.25
N THR A 25 -7.33 7.90 7.51
CA THR A 25 -8.24 7.47 8.58
C THR A 25 -9.69 7.79 8.23
N ALA A 26 -9.96 9.00 7.72
CA ALA A 26 -11.30 9.39 7.29
C ALA A 26 -11.81 8.53 6.11
N ALA A 27 -10.94 8.24 5.13
CA ALA A 27 -11.30 7.39 4.00
C ALA A 27 -11.57 5.93 4.40
N MET A 28 -10.75 5.36 5.29
CA MET A 28 -10.95 4.00 5.81
C MET A 28 -12.27 3.90 6.58
N ALA A 29 -12.56 4.87 7.45
CA ALA A 29 -13.81 4.90 8.22
C ALA A 29 -15.06 4.95 7.31
N ALA A 30 -15.01 5.69 6.20
CA ALA A 30 -16.10 5.73 5.23
C ALA A 30 -16.31 4.38 4.53
N LEU A 31 -15.23 3.69 4.17
CA LEU A 31 -15.31 2.35 3.56
C LEU A 31 -15.79 1.29 4.54
N ASP A 32 -15.37 1.35 5.80
CA ASP A 32 -15.85 0.45 6.85
C ASP A 32 -17.36 0.63 7.09
N GLN A 33 -17.85 1.87 7.13
CA GLN A 33 -19.29 2.14 7.21
C GLN A 33 -20.05 1.57 6.00
N GLN A 34 -19.49 1.70 4.79
CA GLN A 34 -20.10 1.14 3.60
C GLN A 34 -20.14 -0.39 3.64
N ARG A 35 -19.06 -1.03 4.11
CA ARG A 35 -18.97 -2.48 4.30
C ARG A 35 -19.99 -2.98 5.31
N GLU A 36 -20.13 -2.31 6.44
CA GLU A 36 -21.13 -2.65 7.46
C GLU A 36 -22.55 -2.58 6.90
N ARG A 37 -22.87 -1.53 6.14
CA ARG A 37 -24.17 -1.38 5.48
C ARG A 37 -24.45 -2.53 4.51
N ILE A 38 -23.53 -2.82 3.60
CA ILE A 38 -23.68 -3.89 2.60
C ILE A 38 -23.77 -5.26 3.27
N SER A 39 -22.97 -5.51 4.32
CA SER A 39 -23.03 -6.75 5.08
C SER A 39 -24.40 -6.93 5.75
N ALA A 40 -24.96 -5.87 6.33
CA ALA A 40 -26.29 -5.91 6.93
C ALA A 40 -27.41 -6.14 5.89
N GLU A 41 -27.31 -5.51 4.72
CA GLU A 41 -28.23 -5.74 3.59
C GLU A 41 -28.16 -7.19 3.09
N TYR A 42 -26.95 -7.74 2.99
CA TYR A 42 -26.73 -9.13 2.59
C TYR A 42 -27.26 -10.13 3.62
N ASP A 43 -27.03 -9.89 4.91
CA ASP A 43 -27.58 -10.73 5.97
C ASP A 43 -29.12 -10.69 6.00
N ALA A 44 -29.72 -9.52 5.78
CA ALA A 44 -31.16 -9.39 5.64
C ALA A 44 -31.69 -10.16 4.42
N TYR A 45 -30.98 -10.12 3.29
CA TYR A 45 -31.30 -10.88 2.09
C TYR A 45 -31.24 -12.39 2.34
N LYS A 46 -30.16 -12.90 2.95
CA LYS A 46 -30.02 -14.31 3.32
C LYS A 46 -31.16 -14.77 4.23
N ALA A 47 -31.49 -13.98 5.25
CA ALA A 47 -32.60 -14.27 6.16
C ALA A 47 -33.97 -14.29 5.45
N ALA A 48 -34.16 -13.50 4.39
CA ALA A 48 -35.38 -13.53 3.57
C ALA A 48 -35.51 -14.85 2.79
N LEU A 49 -34.41 -15.32 2.19
CA LEU A 49 -34.37 -16.61 1.50
C LEU A 49 -34.68 -17.76 2.47
N GLU A 50 -34.14 -17.72 3.69
CA GLU A 50 -34.42 -18.73 4.73
C GLU A 50 -35.90 -18.75 5.14
N ARG A 51 -36.61 -17.63 5.06
CA ARG A 51 -38.07 -17.55 5.27
C ARG A 51 -38.89 -18.03 4.07
N GLY A 52 -38.25 -18.38 2.95
CA GLY A 52 -38.89 -18.85 1.73
C GLY A 52 -39.27 -17.75 0.74
N GLU A 53 -38.75 -16.52 0.91
CA GLU A 53 -38.84 -15.50 -0.13
C GLU A 53 -38.04 -15.95 -1.37
N PRO A 54 -38.55 -15.71 -2.60
CA PRO A 54 -37.86 -16.16 -3.79
C PRO A 54 -36.54 -15.38 -3.99
N PRO A 55 -35.47 -16.04 -4.44
CA PRO A 55 -34.22 -15.35 -4.78
C PRO A 55 -34.42 -14.33 -5.89
N VAL A 56 -33.71 -13.21 -5.76
CA VAL A 56 -33.68 -12.15 -6.77
C VAL A 56 -32.57 -12.48 -7.76
N GLY A 57 -32.95 -12.68 -9.02
CA GLY A 57 -32.02 -13.08 -10.06
C GLY A 57 -32.73 -13.45 -11.36
N GLU A 58 -31.94 -13.87 -12.32
CA GLU A 58 -32.41 -14.35 -13.61
C GLU A 58 -31.87 -15.75 -13.88
N ARG A 59 -32.76 -16.64 -14.32
CA ARG A 59 -32.40 -17.99 -14.75
C ARG A 59 -32.50 -18.09 -16.26
N ASP A 60 -31.56 -18.82 -16.83
CA ASP A 60 -31.58 -19.19 -18.23
C ASP A 60 -32.77 -20.14 -18.49
N GLU A 61 -33.60 -19.81 -19.48
CA GLU A 61 -34.85 -20.52 -19.76
C GLU A 61 -34.61 -21.94 -20.28
N GLU A 62 -33.48 -22.19 -20.95
CA GLU A 62 -33.17 -23.49 -21.57
C GLU A 62 -32.49 -24.46 -20.59
N SER A 63 -31.51 -23.98 -19.83
CA SER A 63 -30.69 -24.78 -18.92
C SER A 63 -31.16 -24.74 -17.45
N GLY A 64 -31.98 -23.74 -17.09
CA GLY A 64 -32.40 -23.49 -15.71
C GLY A 64 -31.28 -22.97 -14.79
N ALA A 65 -30.08 -22.73 -15.33
CA ALA A 65 -28.94 -22.20 -14.61
C ALA A 65 -29.14 -20.73 -14.24
N TRP A 66 -28.51 -20.28 -13.15
CA TRP A 66 -28.49 -18.86 -12.83
C TRP A 66 -27.62 -18.10 -13.84
N VAL A 67 -28.19 -17.07 -14.46
CA VAL A 67 -27.45 -16.07 -15.25
C VAL A 67 -26.79 -15.09 -14.30
N TRP A 68 -27.54 -14.64 -13.29
CA TRP A 68 -27.04 -13.87 -12.16
C TRP A 68 -27.98 -14.03 -10.97
N GLU A 69 -27.45 -13.82 -9.78
CA GLU A 69 -28.22 -13.83 -8.55
C GLU A 69 -27.69 -12.75 -7.58
N GLN A 70 -28.60 -12.12 -6.83
CA GLN A 70 -28.32 -10.94 -6.02
C GLN A 70 -27.18 -11.12 -4.98
N SER A 71 -26.98 -12.32 -4.43
CA SER A 71 -25.88 -12.60 -3.50
C SER A 71 -24.51 -12.39 -4.12
N GLN A 72 -24.37 -12.66 -5.43
CA GLN A 72 -23.11 -12.46 -6.15
C GLN A 72 -22.72 -10.98 -6.16
N PHE A 73 -23.68 -10.07 -6.28
CA PHE A 73 -23.41 -8.62 -6.23
C PHE A 73 -22.97 -8.17 -4.85
N PHE A 74 -23.53 -8.74 -3.77
CA PHE A 74 -23.06 -8.45 -2.42
C PHE A 74 -21.62 -8.93 -2.21
N ASP A 75 -21.28 -10.12 -2.68
CA ASP A 75 -19.92 -10.66 -2.60
C ASP A 75 -18.94 -9.75 -3.38
N TYR A 76 -19.28 -9.38 -4.62
CA TYR A 76 -18.45 -8.47 -5.43
C TYR A 76 -18.27 -7.09 -4.78
N ASP A 77 -19.33 -6.50 -4.23
CA ASP A 77 -19.23 -5.20 -3.57
C ASP A 77 -18.34 -5.27 -2.31
N LEU A 78 -18.40 -6.36 -1.54
CA LEU A 78 -17.55 -6.56 -0.37
C LEU A 78 -16.09 -6.78 -0.76
N GLU A 79 -15.83 -7.57 -1.80
CA GLU A 79 -14.48 -7.76 -2.35
C GLU A 79 -13.89 -6.44 -2.85
N LEU A 80 -14.68 -5.67 -3.61
CA LEU A 80 -14.27 -4.36 -4.14
C LEU A 80 -13.92 -3.36 -3.03
N ILE A 81 -14.64 -3.39 -1.91
CA ILE A 81 -14.31 -2.55 -0.75
C ILE A 81 -12.92 -2.90 -0.19
N GLU A 82 -12.62 -4.19 -0.01
CA GLU A 82 -11.31 -4.60 0.54
C GLU A 82 -10.16 -4.31 -0.44
N GLU A 83 -10.38 -4.49 -1.74
CA GLU A 83 -9.43 -4.07 -2.78
C GLU A 83 -9.19 -2.55 -2.74
N THR A 84 -10.26 -1.77 -2.60
CA THR A 84 -10.18 -0.30 -2.51
C THR A 84 -9.44 0.14 -1.24
N LYS A 85 -9.68 -0.52 -0.11
CA LYS A 85 -8.95 -0.25 1.15
C LYS A 85 -7.45 -0.48 0.95
N ASN A 86 -7.06 -1.61 0.36
CA ASN A 86 -5.67 -1.89 0.06
C ASN A 86 -5.05 -0.87 -0.92
N ALA A 87 -5.77 -0.49 -1.99
CA ALA A 87 -5.32 0.52 -2.96
C ALA A 87 -5.08 1.89 -2.32
N LEU A 88 -5.97 2.32 -1.42
CA LEU A 88 -5.81 3.58 -0.67
C LEU A 88 -4.62 3.55 0.27
N ARG A 89 -4.38 2.42 0.97
CA ARG A 89 -3.19 2.24 1.81
C ARG A 89 -1.90 2.34 0.98
N LYS A 90 -1.84 1.69 -0.19
CA LYS A 90 -0.70 1.77 -1.13
C LYS A 90 -0.44 3.20 -1.58
N THR A 91 -1.49 3.91 -1.96
CA THR A 91 -1.38 5.31 -2.41
C THR A 91 -0.90 6.22 -1.29
N HIS A 92 -1.37 6.03 -0.06
CA HIS A 92 -0.90 6.79 1.09
C HIS A 92 0.53 6.42 1.50
N ALA A 93 0.95 5.16 1.40
CA ALA A 93 2.34 4.76 1.60
C ALA A 93 3.28 5.53 0.66
N THR A 94 2.94 5.61 -0.63
CA THR A 94 3.65 6.42 -1.62
C THR A 94 3.62 7.91 -1.28
N ALA A 95 2.45 8.46 -0.90
CA ALA A 95 2.32 9.87 -0.57
C ALA A 95 3.15 10.28 0.66
N ILE A 96 3.15 9.45 1.72
CA ILE A 96 3.94 9.65 2.94
C ILE A 96 5.43 9.66 2.62
N TYR A 97 5.92 8.67 1.86
CA TYR A 97 7.32 8.61 1.49
C TYR A 97 7.74 9.79 0.59
N HIS A 98 6.94 10.13 -0.42
CA HIS A 98 7.21 11.30 -1.27
C HIS A 98 7.15 12.62 -0.48
N HIS A 99 6.31 12.72 0.55
CA HIS A 99 6.30 13.89 1.43
C HIS A 99 7.63 14.06 2.16
N TRP A 100 8.18 12.96 2.71
CA TRP A 100 9.52 12.97 3.27
C TRP A 100 10.59 13.39 2.25
N GLU A 101 10.60 12.78 1.06
CA GLU A 101 11.60 13.13 0.03
C GLU A 101 11.55 14.62 -0.33
N ARG A 102 10.34 15.18 -0.53
CA ARG A 102 10.19 16.59 -0.88
C ARG A 102 10.70 17.50 0.22
N VAL A 103 10.32 17.25 1.48
CA VAL A 103 10.73 18.10 2.59
C VAL A 103 12.24 17.98 2.86
N ILE A 104 12.79 16.76 2.84
CA ILE A 104 14.25 16.57 2.97
C ILE A 104 14.99 17.28 1.84
N ARG A 105 14.49 17.22 0.60
CA ARG A 105 15.12 17.94 -0.50
C ARG A 105 15.15 19.44 -0.27
N SER A 106 14.00 20.03 0.09
CA SER A 106 13.92 21.47 0.41
C SER A 106 14.82 21.85 1.58
N TRP A 107 14.82 21.05 2.65
CA TRP A 107 15.58 21.34 3.86
C TRP A 107 17.10 21.18 3.67
N THR A 108 17.53 20.21 2.86
CA THR A 108 18.96 19.93 2.59
C THR A 108 19.51 20.69 1.38
N GLY A 109 18.67 21.37 0.61
CA GLY A 109 19.07 22.04 -0.64
C GLY A 109 19.38 21.08 -1.78
N ALA A 110 18.81 19.87 -1.75
CA ALA A 110 18.98 18.86 -2.79
C ALA A 110 18.21 19.23 -4.08
N HIS A 111 18.71 18.82 -5.25
CA HIS A 111 18.25 19.33 -6.56
C HIS A 111 17.47 18.30 -7.41
N GLY A 112 16.97 17.23 -6.80
CA GLY A 112 15.94 16.36 -7.39
C GLY A 112 16.45 15.10 -8.09
N ARG A 113 17.77 14.89 -8.17
CA ARG A 113 18.36 13.68 -8.76
C ARG A 113 18.88 12.69 -7.72
N GLU A 114 18.90 13.10 -6.46
CA GLU A 114 19.39 12.27 -5.37
C GLU A 114 18.51 11.04 -5.17
N THR A 115 19.18 9.89 -5.04
CA THR A 115 18.64 8.63 -4.57
C THR A 115 18.23 8.72 -3.11
N HIS A 116 17.51 7.70 -2.63
CA HIS A 116 17.17 7.56 -1.21
C HIS A 116 18.41 7.69 -0.30
N ASP A 117 19.49 6.97 -0.62
CA ASP A 117 20.69 6.91 0.22
C ASP A 117 21.40 8.26 0.27
N GLU A 118 21.46 8.98 -0.86
CA GLU A 118 22.02 10.32 -0.93
C GLU A 118 21.19 11.34 -0.13
N LEU A 119 19.86 11.26 -0.17
CA LEU A 119 18.99 12.10 0.65
C LEU A 119 19.12 11.79 2.14
N ALA A 120 19.16 10.51 2.50
CA ALA A 120 19.35 10.06 3.87
C ALA A 120 20.70 10.56 4.43
N ALA A 121 21.79 10.45 3.66
CA ALA A 121 23.09 10.97 4.04
C ALA A 121 23.05 12.50 4.29
N LYS A 122 22.44 13.27 3.38
CA LYS A 122 22.27 14.72 3.56
C LYS A 122 21.46 15.09 4.80
N ALA A 123 20.44 14.30 5.14
CA ALA A 123 19.66 14.51 6.37
C ALA A 123 20.51 14.22 7.62
N VAL A 124 21.31 13.15 7.61
CA VAL A 124 22.25 12.81 8.69
C VAL A 124 23.31 13.89 8.88
N GLU A 125 23.86 14.46 7.80
CA GLU A 125 24.79 15.61 7.86
C GLU A 125 24.18 16.83 8.57
N LYS A 126 22.85 16.98 8.50
CA LYS A 126 22.09 18.03 9.22
C LYS A 126 21.67 17.64 10.64
N GLY A 127 22.15 16.50 11.15
CA GLY A 127 21.85 16.00 12.48
C GLY A 127 20.50 15.29 12.61
N GLN A 128 19.86 14.91 11.50
CA GLN A 128 18.62 14.12 11.52
C GLN A 128 18.93 12.62 11.46
N GLY A 129 18.48 11.87 12.47
CA GLY A 129 18.52 10.42 12.42
C GLY A 129 17.56 9.87 11.35
N ILE A 130 17.94 8.75 10.71
CA ILE A 130 17.12 8.04 9.73
C ILE A 130 16.77 6.66 10.31
N ALA A 131 15.50 6.31 10.31
CA ALA A 131 15.04 5.00 10.77
C ALA A 131 15.39 3.92 9.73
N ASP A 132 15.86 2.75 10.18
CA ASP A 132 16.23 1.63 9.30
C ASP A 132 15.08 1.23 8.36
N ARG A 133 13.84 1.26 8.86
CA ARG A 133 12.65 0.94 8.10
C ARG A 133 12.41 1.88 6.91
N LEU A 134 12.94 3.11 6.91
CA LEU A 134 12.74 4.06 5.82
C LEU A 134 13.31 3.55 4.48
N LYS A 135 14.42 2.81 4.52
CA LYS A 135 15.00 2.20 3.31
C LYS A 135 14.03 1.18 2.71
N VAL A 136 13.43 0.35 3.54
CA VAL A 136 12.44 -0.64 3.14
C VAL A 136 11.18 0.04 2.56
N ILE A 137 10.74 1.15 3.16
CA ILE A 137 9.63 1.97 2.64
C ILE A 137 9.98 2.55 1.26
N SER A 138 11.24 2.91 1.00
CA SER A 138 11.67 3.32 -0.34
C SER A 138 11.53 2.18 -1.36
N HIS A 139 11.75 0.93 -0.94
CA HIS A 139 11.56 -0.24 -1.80
C HIS A 139 10.07 -0.46 -2.07
N LEU A 140 9.22 -0.34 -1.06
CA LEU A 140 7.76 -0.34 -1.20
C LEU A 140 7.30 0.71 -2.22
N ASN A 141 7.70 1.97 -2.06
CA ASN A 141 7.31 3.03 -2.98
C ASN A 141 7.75 2.75 -4.42
N ASN A 142 8.97 2.27 -4.62
CA ASN A 142 9.47 1.95 -5.96
C ASN A 142 8.80 0.71 -6.58
N ALA A 143 8.49 -0.30 -5.76
CA ALA A 143 7.73 -1.48 -6.19
C ALA A 143 6.33 -1.07 -6.66
N LEU A 144 5.61 -0.26 -5.87
CA LEU A 144 4.27 0.23 -6.20
C LEU A 144 4.24 1.10 -7.46
N LYS A 145 5.22 1.98 -7.66
CA LYS A 145 5.24 2.93 -8.80
C LYS A 145 5.60 2.29 -10.13
N HIS A 146 6.45 1.27 -10.10
CA HIS A 146 7.13 0.77 -11.31
C HIS A 146 6.88 -0.70 -11.57
N ASN A 147 6.08 -1.37 -10.73
CA ASN A 147 5.91 -2.82 -10.75
C ASN A 147 7.29 -3.53 -10.86
N SER A 148 8.24 -3.05 -10.05
CA SER A 148 9.66 -3.19 -10.37
C SER A 148 10.19 -4.58 -10.07
N GLN A 149 10.73 -5.25 -11.09
CA GLN A 149 11.48 -6.51 -10.94
C GLN A 149 12.74 -6.37 -10.08
N ARG A 150 13.22 -5.14 -9.83
CA ARG A 150 14.32 -4.87 -8.92
C ARG A 150 13.83 -4.67 -7.48
N PHE A 151 12.86 -3.78 -7.28
CA PHE A 151 12.46 -3.37 -5.93
C PHE A 151 11.45 -4.30 -5.28
N GLY A 152 10.66 -5.04 -6.07
CA GLY A 152 9.76 -6.08 -5.58
C GLY A 152 10.49 -7.16 -4.79
N PRO A 153 11.54 -7.79 -5.35
CA PRO A 153 12.34 -8.77 -4.61
C PRO A 153 13.02 -8.21 -3.37
N LEU A 154 13.57 -7.00 -3.44
CA LEU A 154 14.19 -6.35 -2.27
C LEU A 154 13.17 -6.07 -1.17
N LEU A 155 11.94 -5.73 -1.53
CA LEU A 155 10.85 -5.56 -0.57
C LEU A 155 10.43 -6.91 0.03
N LEU A 156 10.29 -7.95 -0.78
CA LEU A 156 9.94 -9.30 -0.32
C LEU A 156 10.96 -9.84 0.69
N GLU A 157 12.24 -9.59 0.46
CA GLU A 157 13.30 -9.97 1.40
C GLU A 157 13.25 -9.15 2.70
N ALA A 158 13.02 -7.83 2.60
CA ALA A 158 13.11 -6.92 3.75
C ALA A 158 11.80 -6.72 4.53
N TRP A 159 10.66 -7.09 3.95
CA TRP A 159 9.32 -6.96 4.54
C TRP A 159 8.36 -8.02 3.96
N PRO A 160 8.61 -9.32 4.17
CA PRO A 160 7.77 -10.39 3.61
C PRO A 160 6.31 -10.32 4.06
N GLU A 161 6.02 -9.72 5.22
CA GLU A 161 4.68 -9.62 5.80
C GLU A 161 3.71 -8.76 4.99
N VAL A 162 4.19 -7.91 4.07
CA VAL A 162 3.30 -7.19 3.14
C VAL A 162 2.85 -8.03 1.94
N PHE A 163 3.23 -9.31 1.90
CA PHE A 163 2.84 -10.25 0.87
C PHE A 163 2.00 -11.40 1.45
N PRO A 164 1.14 -12.03 0.64
CA PRO A 164 0.44 -13.24 1.03
C PRO A 164 1.40 -14.36 1.43
N GLU A 165 0.93 -15.25 2.31
CA GLU A 165 1.66 -16.46 2.66
C GLU A 165 1.97 -17.30 1.41
N GLY A 166 3.19 -17.85 1.33
CA GLY A 166 3.65 -18.63 0.18
C GLY A 166 3.99 -17.81 -1.06
N PHE A 167 3.89 -16.48 -1.03
CA PHE A 167 4.26 -15.63 -2.16
C PHE A 167 5.76 -15.74 -2.51
N ALA A 168 6.64 -15.88 -1.52
CA ALA A 168 8.06 -16.09 -1.75
C ALA A 168 8.33 -17.36 -2.56
N ASP A 169 7.69 -18.47 -2.20
CA ASP A 169 7.80 -19.74 -2.93
C ASP A 169 7.25 -19.62 -4.36
N LEU A 170 6.18 -18.85 -4.55
CA LEU A 170 5.67 -18.55 -5.88
C LEU A 170 6.72 -17.81 -6.72
N VAL A 171 7.38 -16.79 -6.17
CA VAL A 171 8.42 -16.03 -6.86
C VAL A 171 9.60 -16.93 -7.24
N GLU A 172 10.06 -17.80 -6.34
CA GLU A 172 11.15 -18.73 -6.62
C GLU A 172 10.78 -19.72 -7.72
N ARG A 173 9.59 -20.34 -7.68
CA ARG A 173 9.11 -21.21 -8.76
C ARG A 173 9.07 -20.48 -10.11
N ARG A 174 8.58 -19.24 -10.13
CA ARG A 174 8.54 -18.41 -11.35
C ARG A 174 9.94 -18.11 -11.88
N ARG A 175 10.93 -17.91 -11.01
CA ARG A 175 12.34 -17.73 -11.39
C ARG A 175 12.93 -18.99 -12.00
N GLU A 176 12.69 -20.15 -11.38
CA GLU A 176 13.14 -21.45 -11.90
C GLU A 176 12.54 -21.74 -13.28
N GLU A 177 11.23 -21.53 -13.43
CA GLU A 177 10.54 -21.69 -14.71
C GLU A 177 11.10 -20.75 -15.79
N ALA A 178 11.37 -19.48 -15.45
CA ALA A 178 11.97 -18.52 -16.36
C ALA A 178 13.40 -18.94 -16.79
N ALA A 179 14.22 -19.41 -15.85
CA ALA A 179 15.57 -19.91 -16.13
C ALA A 179 15.55 -21.13 -17.06
N GLN A 180 14.64 -22.08 -16.81
CA GLN A 180 14.47 -23.26 -17.65
C GLN A 180 14.03 -22.90 -19.08
N ARG A 181 13.11 -21.93 -19.23
CA ARG A 181 12.68 -21.44 -20.54
C ARG A 181 13.81 -20.75 -21.29
N GLN A 182 14.61 -19.95 -20.60
CA GLN A 182 15.80 -19.33 -21.19
C GLN A 182 16.81 -20.39 -21.66
N ALA A 183 17.06 -21.42 -20.85
CA ALA A 183 17.91 -22.55 -21.24
C ALA A 183 17.37 -23.30 -22.47
N ASN A 184 16.05 -23.37 -22.63
CA ASN A 184 15.38 -23.99 -23.77
C ASN A 184 15.25 -23.07 -25.01
N GLY A 185 15.81 -21.85 -24.98
CA GLY A 185 15.73 -20.90 -26.10
C GLY A 185 14.34 -20.28 -26.32
N LEU A 186 13.42 -20.40 -25.36
CA LEU A 186 12.03 -19.95 -25.46
C LEU A 186 11.81 -18.50 -25.01
N GLY A 187 12.89 -17.75 -24.76
CA GLY A 187 12.86 -16.38 -24.24
C GLY A 187 12.40 -16.27 -22.78
N SER A 188 12.68 -15.12 -22.17
CA SER A 188 12.33 -14.79 -20.78
C SER A 188 10.98 -14.07 -20.70
N GLY A 189 9.91 -14.66 -21.26
CA GLY A 189 8.58 -14.02 -21.31
C GLY A 189 8.18 -13.34 -19.98
N GLU A 190 7.33 -12.31 -20.05
CA GLU A 190 6.87 -11.56 -18.86
C GLU A 190 6.19 -12.51 -17.86
N PHE A 191 6.97 -13.00 -16.91
CA PHE A 191 6.57 -14.04 -15.97
C PHE A 191 6.76 -13.60 -14.52
N TRP A 192 6.98 -12.29 -14.34
CA TRP A 192 7.12 -11.70 -13.04
C TRP A 192 5.75 -11.42 -12.45
N PRO A 193 5.59 -11.63 -11.14
CA PRO A 193 4.33 -11.30 -10.49
C PRO A 193 4.05 -9.80 -10.66
N ASP A 194 2.77 -9.46 -10.72
CA ASP A 194 2.38 -8.08 -10.51
C ASP A 194 2.61 -7.73 -9.04
N TRP A 195 3.69 -6.99 -8.78
CA TRP A 195 4.08 -6.54 -7.45
C TRP A 195 3.05 -5.57 -6.89
N PHE A 196 2.41 -4.75 -7.71
CA PHE A 196 1.38 -3.85 -7.23
C PHE A 196 0.22 -4.67 -6.65
N ASP A 197 -0.27 -5.67 -7.38
CA ASP A 197 -1.39 -6.49 -6.93
C ASP A 197 -0.99 -7.38 -5.74
N ALA A 198 0.21 -7.98 -5.77
CA ALA A 198 0.67 -8.88 -4.72
C ALA A 198 0.87 -8.19 -3.36
N ILE A 199 1.21 -6.91 -3.33
CA ILE A 199 1.38 -6.18 -2.06
C ILE A 199 0.02 -6.01 -1.37
N THR A 200 -0.06 -6.39 -0.11
CA THR A 200 -1.24 -6.20 0.75
C THR A 200 -0.84 -5.44 2.01
N LEU A 201 -1.34 -4.21 2.14
CA LEU A 201 -1.08 -3.37 3.30
C LEU A 201 -2.26 -3.44 4.29
N THR A 202 -1.91 -3.54 5.56
CA THR A 202 -2.81 -3.44 6.70
C THR A 202 -2.66 -2.07 7.35
N ASP A 203 -3.54 -1.73 8.30
CA ASP A 203 -3.41 -0.48 9.06
C ASP A 203 -2.13 -0.47 9.90
N ALA A 204 -1.71 -1.63 10.41
CA ALA A 204 -0.44 -1.77 11.13
C ALA A 204 0.77 -1.45 10.24
N HIS A 205 0.75 -1.90 8.98
CA HIS A 205 1.82 -1.55 8.02
C HIS A 205 1.85 -0.05 7.75
N VAL A 206 0.70 0.61 7.60
CA VAL A 206 0.66 2.05 7.38
C VAL A 206 1.11 2.84 8.61
N ASP A 207 0.76 2.39 9.80
CA ASP A 207 1.26 2.99 11.04
C ASP A 207 2.78 2.85 11.17
N GLU A 208 3.36 1.70 10.81
CA GLU A 208 4.80 1.51 10.75
C GLU A 208 5.47 2.46 9.74
N ILE A 209 4.86 2.62 8.56
CA ILE A 209 5.31 3.59 7.55
C ILE A 209 5.30 5.02 8.11
N PHE A 210 4.21 5.41 8.76
CA PHE A 210 4.06 6.73 9.36
C PHE A 210 5.10 6.98 10.46
N VAL A 211 5.30 6.02 11.37
CA VAL A 211 6.26 6.13 12.48
C VAL A 211 7.69 6.25 11.96
N ALA A 212 8.10 5.38 11.05
CA ALA A 212 9.44 5.40 10.48
C ALA A 212 9.70 6.69 9.68
N THR A 213 8.71 7.15 8.91
CA THR A 213 8.82 8.39 8.15
C THR A 213 8.94 9.59 9.08
N ARG A 214 8.06 9.69 10.09
CA ARG A 214 8.11 10.76 11.10
C ARG A 214 9.43 10.79 11.86
N ALA A 215 9.98 9.62 12.19
CA ALA A 215 11.27 9.52 12.87
C ALA A 215 12.45 9.99 12.01
N SER A 216 12.28 10.01 10.69
CA SER A 216 13.34 10.28 9.72
C SER A 216 13.32 11.69 9.11
N GLY A 217 12.34 12.53 9.46
CA GLY A 217 12.23 13.89 8.95
C GLY A 217 12.49 14.96 10.00
N PRO A 218 12.65 16.23 9.57
CA PRO A 218 13.04 17.33 10.44
C PRO A 218 11.99 17.58 11.53
N ARG A 219 12.45 18.05 12.69
CA ARG A 219 11.59 18.41 13.83
C ARG A 219 11.31 19.90 13.85
N ALA A 220 10.07 20.27 14.21
CA ALA A 220 9.68 21.68 14.36
C ALA A 220 10.43 22.36 15.51
N HIS A 221 10.72 21.61 16.57
CA HIS A 221 11.50 22.05 17.71
C HIS A 221 12.87 21.36 17.70
N VAL A 222 13.91 22.17 17.70
CA VAL A 222 15.28 21.72 17.90
C VAL A 222 15.58 21.88 19.40
N PRO A 223 16.03 20.82 20.11
CA PRO A 223 16.40 20.92 21.52
C PRO A 223 17.52 21.93 21.77
#